data_AF-A0A7W4PGD7-F1
#
_entry.id   AF-A0A7W4PGD7-F1
#
_cell.length_a   1.000
_cell.length_b   1.000
_cell.length_c   1.000
_cell.angle_alpha   90.00
_cell.angle_beta   90.00
_cell.angle_gamma   90.00
#
_symmetry.space_group_name_H-M   'P 1'
#
loop_
_entity.id
_entity.type
_entity.pdbx_description
1 polymer ?
#
loop_
_entity_poly.entity_id
_entity_poly.type
_entity_poly.pdbx_seq_one_letter_code
_entity_poly.pdbx_strand_id
1 'polypeptide(L)'
;MTEGPQLTVAIMAAENSGTGRLVRNWLIHSVTQDPADMLVYGPTEAMVRAYVKAEIEPAIDARPEMAVTRRVGRAARDLEFKDFGRMWAQFLPATYNNLINKSASRIAIGGLDACDRSTGDPYALADIRRQTFGTQSRLLVESYPGLGGGDGPEASTAGIISLYANSDRRMWYWPCPHCNRFWAPYPIRNHGLMLEWPRGALPDEIRDAARMICPCCGWRIEDIWRSRMNAEGVWVGAGQRIDARGHIIGKPASFATAGFWISGLMSSGVSSGIGTLAHALDRAGRRWVDGSGTGMYRDTIAKKFGWPCDVDMDRLVA
;
A
#
# COMPACT_ATOMS: atom_id res chain seq x y z
N MET A 1 -9.52 11.29 -7.21
CA MET A 1 -8.54 10.79 -8.20
C MET A 1 -7.67 11.96 -8.62
N THR A 2 -6.39 11.73 -8.85
CA THR A 2 -5.32 12.75 -8.97
C THR A 2 -5.68 13.88 -9.96
N GLU A 3 -5.65 15.13 -9.50
CA GLU A 3 -5.77 16.33 -10.34
C GLU A 3 -4.54 16.57 -11.25
N GLY A 4 -3.55 15.67 -11.21
CA GLY A 4 -2.31 15.74 -11.98
C GLY A 4 -2.28 14.81 -13.20
N PRO A 5 -1.26 14.96 -14.06
CA PRO A 5 -1.11 14.20 -15.31
C PRO A 5 -0.81 12.70 -15.11
N GLN A 6 -0.73 12.22 -13.87
CA GLN A 6 -0.37 10.84 -13.57
C GLN A 6 -1.49 9.88 -13.95
N LEU A 7 -1.16 8.91 -14.79
CA LEU A 7 -2.08 7.83 -15.18
C LEU A 7 -1.87 6.57 -14.34
N THR A 8 -0.73 6.46 -13.66
CA THR A 8 -0.40 5.34 -12.77
C THR A 8 -0.35 5.80 -11.32
N VAL A 9 -0.95 5.03 -10.43
CA VAL A 9 -0.84 5.17 -8.97
C VAL A 9 -0.19 3.91 -8.42
N ALA A 10 0.97 4.04 -7.78
CA ALA A 10 1.68 2.93 -7.13
C ALA A 10 1.64 3.12 -5.61
N ILE A 11 1.20 2.10 -4.88
CA ILE A 11 1.05 2.15 -3.43
C ILE A 11 1.85 1.01 -2.81
N MET A 12 3.00 1.35 -2.25
CA MET A 12 3.76 0.45 -1.39
C MET A 12 3.21 0.57 0.02
N ALA A 13 2.63 -0.50 0.55
CA ALA A 13 1.95 -0.41 1.85
C ALA A 13 2.07 -1.66 2.69
N ALA A 14 1.93 -1.49 4.01
CA ALA A 14 1.64 -2.61 4.89
C ALA A 14 0.29 -3.24 4.53
N GLU A 15 0.16 -4.53 4.77
CA GLU A 15 -1.11 -5.24 4.73
C GLU A 15 -2.08 -4.64 5.75
N ASN A 16 -3.38 -4.66 5.44
CA ASN A 16 -4.43 -4.05 6.27
C ASN A 16 -4.25 -2.54 6.54
N SER A 17 -3.52 -1.83 5.68
CA SER A 17 -3.44 -0.36 5.67
C SER A 17 -4.66 0.35 5.08
N GLY A 18 -5.68 -0.43 4.70
CA GLY A 18 -6.88 0.07 4.02
C GLY A 18 -6.76 0.10 2.49
N THR A 19 -5.59 -0.21 1.93
CA THR A 19 -5.36 -0.24 0.47
C THR A 19 -6.25 -1.23 -0.27
N GLY A 20 -6.57 -2.37 0.35
CA GLY A 20 -7.50 -3.36 -0.21
C GLY A 20 -8.90 -2.79 -0.53
N ARG A 21 -9.29 -1.67 0.10
CA ARG A 21 -10.58 -1.00 -0.16
C ARG A 21 -10.53 -0.02 -1.34
N LEU A 22 -9.35 0.30 -1.86
CA LEU A 22 -9.18 1.28 -2.94
C LEU A 22 -9.84 0.81 -4.23
N VAL A 23 -9.60 -0.45 -4.62
CA VAL A 23 -10.20 -1.03 -5.83
C VAL A 23 -11.73 -1.06 -5.70
N ARG A 24 -12.25 -1.48 -4.55
CA ARG A 24 -13.69 -1.47 -4.26
C ARG A 24 -14.28 -0.06 -4.37
N ASN A 25 -13.67 0.93 -3.74
CA ASN A 25 -14.15 2.32 -3.79
C ASN A 25 -14.05 2.90 -5.21
N TRP A 26 -12.99 2.56 -5.95
CA TRP A 26 -12.83 2.98 -7.33
C TRP A 26 -13.87 2.34 -8.26
N LEU A 27 -14.20 1.07 -8.04
CA LEU A 27 -15.30 0.40 -8.74
C LEU A 27 -16.64 1.09 -8.47
N ILE A 28 -16.97 1.38 -7.22
CA ILE A 28 -18.22 2.10 -6.88
C ILE A 28 -18.28 3.44 -7.60
N HIS A 29 -17.21 4.23 -7.56
CA HIS A 29 -17.14 5.51 -8.27
C HIS A 29 -17.27 5.33 -9.79
N SER A 30 -16.61 4.31 -10.34
CA SER A 30 -16.70 3.96 -11.76
C SER A 30 -18.15 3.68 -12.16
N VAL A 31 -18.84 2.83 -11.42
CA VAL A 31 -20.23 2.44 -11.76
C VAL A 31 -21.19 3.61 -11.62
N THR A 32 -21.03 4.44 -10.59
CA THR A 32 -22.03 5.46 -10.23
C THR A 32 -21.80 6.83 -10.85
N GLN A 33 -20.55 7.22 -11.13
CA GLN A 33 -20.20 8.59 -11.52
C GLN A 33 -19.51 8.67 -12.88
N ASP A 34 -18.59 7.76 -13.17
CA ASP A 34 -17.73 7.82 -14.36
C ASP A 34 -17.59 6.41 -14.98
N PRO A 35 -18.60 5.88 -15.69
CA PRO A 35 -18.57 4.50 -16.20
C PRO A 35 -17.39 4.25 -17.14
N ALA A 36 -16.55 3.27 -16.81
CA ALA A 36 -15.48 2.80 -17.67
C ALA A 36 -15.06 1.38 -17.29
N ASP A 37 -14.81 0.54 -18.29
CA ASP A 37 -14.48 -0.87 -18.10
C ASP A 37 -13.23 -1.05 -17.23
N MET A 38 -13.28 -2.06 -16.35
CA MET A 38 -12.25 -2.28 -15.33
C MET A 38 -11.76 -3.73 -15.32
N LEU A 39 -10.43 -3.89 -15.34
CA LEU A 39 -9.76 -5.15 -15.05
C LEU A 39 -9.13 -5.08 -13.66
N VAL A 40 -9.35 -6.09 -12.83
CA VAL A 40 -8.77 -6.23 -11.50
C VAL A 40 -7.99 -7.52 -11.44
N TYR A 41 -6.68 -7.40 -11.27
CA TYR A 41 -5.76 -8.52 -11.17
C TYR A 41 -5.34 -8.77 -9.72
N GLY A 42 -5.22 -10.03 -9.34
CA GLY A 42 -4.60 -10.46 -8.08
C GLY A 42 -3.69 -11.68 -8.27
N PRO A 43 -2.97 -12.13 -7.23
CA PRO A 43 -1.90 -13.10 -7.41
C PRO A 43 -2.38 -14.49 -7.82
N THR A 44 -3.48 -14.95 -7.22
CA THR A 44 -4.05 -16.28 -7.44
C THR A 44 -5.56 -16.21 -7.56
N GLU A 45 -6.17 -17.21 -8.22
CA GLU A 45 -7.62 -17.30 -8.35
C GLU A 45 -8.31 -17.35 -6.98
N ALA A 46 -7.73 -18.08 -6.03
CA ALA A 46 -8.26 -18.18 -4.67
C ALA A 46 -8.30 -16.81 -3.96
N MET A 47 -7.23 -16.03 -4.07
CA MET A 47 -7.16 -14.68 -3.48
C MET A 47 -8.16 -13.72 -4.14
N VAL A 48 -8.27 -13.77 -5.47
CA VAL A 48 -9.21 -12.94 -6.23
C VAL A 48 -10.66 -13.27 -5.86
N ARG A 49 -11.02 -14.56 -5.83
CA ARG A 49 -12.38 -15.00 -5.43
C ARG A 49 -12.68 -14.63 -3.98
N ALA A 50 -11.71 -14.75 -3.07
CA ALA A 50 -11.87 -14.35 -1.68
C ALA A 50 -12.14 -12.84 -1.57
N TYR A 51 -11.36 -12.02 -2.27
CA TYR A 51 -11.55 -10.58 -2.32
C TYR A 51 -12.93 -10.19 -2.87
N VAL A 52 -13.36 -10.79 -3.98
CA VAL A 52 -14.70 -10.52 -4.55
C VAL A 52 -15.80 -10.83 -3.54
N LYS A 53 -15.77 -12.00 -2.89
CA LYS A 53 -16.79 -12.41 -1.93
C LYS A 53 -16.82 -11.54 -0.67
N ALA A 54 -15.64 -11.15 -0.16
CA ALA A 54 -15.53 -10.43 1.09
C ALA A 54 -15.74 -8.91 0.95
N GLU A 55 -15.36 -8.33 -0.19
CA GLU A 55 -15.28 -6.87 -0.35
C GLU A 55 -16.18 -6.34 -1.46
N ILE A 56 -16.28 -7.02 -2.60
CA ILE A 56 -16.99 -6.52 -3.79
C ILE A 56 -18.48 -6.86 -3.73
N GLU A 57 -18.86 -8.11 -3.49
CA GLU A 57 -20.27 -8.52 -3.38
C GLU A 57 -21.01 -7.72 -2.30
N PRO A 58 -20.49 -7.58 -1.06
CA PRO A 58 -21.18 -6.78 -0.04
C PRO A 58 -21.29 -5.30 -0.43
N ALA A 59 -20.31 -4.76 -1.17
CA ALA A 59 -20.36 -3.37 -1.63
C ALA A 59 -21.41 -3.15 -2.74
N ILE A 60 -21.61 -4.14 -3.60
CA ILE A 60 -22.67 -4.13 -4.62
C ILE A 60 -24.03 -4.29 -3.94
N ASP A 61 -24.19 -5.28 -3.06
CA ASP A 61 -25.46 -5.60 -2.39
C ASP A 61 -25.94 -4.44 -1.50
N ALA A 62 -25.00 -3.67 -0.91
CA ALA A 62 -25.33 -2.48 -0.13
C ALA A 62 -25.83 -1.28 -0.97
N ARG A 63 -25.85 -1.38 -2.31
CA ARG A 63 -26.10 -0.25 -3.22
C ARG A 63 -27.09 -0.61 -4.33
N PRO A 64 -28.37 -0.24 -4.20
CA PRO A 64 -29.40 -0.50 -5.20
C PRO A 64 -29.01 -0.02 -6.61
N GLU A 65 -28.32 1.12 -6.70
CA GLU A 65 -27.84 1.71 -7.96
C GLU A 65 -26.81 0.83 -8.69
N MET A 66 -26.09 -0.05 -7.98
CA MET A 66 -25.15 -1.01 -8.58
C MET A 66 -25.82 -2.35 -8.93
N ALA A 67 -27.03 -2.61 -8.44
CA ALA A 67 -27.74 -3.87 -8.63
C ALA A 67 -28.46 -3.97 -9.99
N VAL A 68 -28.73 -2.83 -10.65
CA VAL A 68 -29.69 -2.68 -11.77
C VAL A 68 -29.34 -3.50 -13.03
N THR A 69 -28.13 -4.04 -13.14
CA THR A 69 -27.65 -4.72 -14.36
C THR A 69 -27.08 -6.11 -14.11
N ARG A 70 -27.32 -6.69 -12.92
CA ARG A 70 -27.17 -8.14 -12.74
C ARG A 70 -28.09 -8.82 -13.76
N ARG A 71 -27.54 -9.31 -14.88
CA ARG A 71 -28.29 -10.13 -15.84
C ARG A 71 -29.02 -11.20 -15.05
N VAL A 72 -30.34 -11.25 -15.13
CA VAL A 72 -31.14 -12.29 -14.47
C VAL A 72 -30.71 -13.65 -15.04
N GLY A 73 -30.27 -14.59 -14.19
CA GLY A 73 -29.88 -15.95 -14.59
C GLY A 73 -28.48 -16.40 -14.16
N ARG A 74 -27.94 -17.47 -14.79
CA ARG A 74 -26.65 -18.11 -14.44
C ARG A 74 -25.45 -17.15 -14.52
N ALA A 75 -25.52 -16.14 -15.37
CA ALA A 75 -24.51 -15.08 -15.52
C ALA A 75 -24.47 -14.08 -14.34
N ALA A 76 -25.55 -13.92 -13.57
CA ALA A 76 -25.58 -13.07 -12.38
C ALA A 76 -24.68 -13.57 -11.23
N ARG A 77 -24.29 -14.85 -11.30
CA ARG A 77 -23.50 -15.57 -10.30
C ARG A 77 -22.03 -15.70 -10.66
N ASP A 78 -21.60 -15.12 -11.78
CA ASP A 78 -20.17 -15.11 -12.11
C ASP A 78 -19.43 -14.22 -11.11
N LEU A 79 -18.53 -14.81 -10.33
CA LEU A 79 -17.69 -14.09 -9.39
C LEU A 79 -16.64 -13.25 -10.11
N GLU A 80 -16.20 -13.68 -11.28
CA GLU A 80 -15.12 -13.06 -12.01
C GLU A 80 -15.61 -11.92 -12.90
N PHE A 81 -16.85 -11.94 -13.38
CA PHE A 81 -17.37 -10.91 -14.28
C PHE A 81 -18.63 -10.23 -13.73
N LYS A 82 -18.60 -8.89 -13.70
CA LYS A 82 -19.71 -8.04 -13.25
C LYS A 82 -20.12 -7.10 -14.38
N ASP A 83 -21.35 -7.25 -14.84
CA ASP A 83 -21.95 -6.39 -15.86
C ASP A 83 -22.74 -5.26 -15.16
N PHE A 84 -22.27 -4.03 -15.30
CA PHE A 84 -22.94 -2.83 -14.80
C PHE A 84 -23.78 -2.10 -15.88
N GLY A 85 -24.02 -2.76 -17.03
CA GLY A 85 -24.76 -2.26 -18.19
C GLY A 85 -24.01 -1.22 -19.02
N ARG A 86 -23.54 -0.14 -18.37
CA ARG A 86 -22.73 0.91 -19.01
C ARG A 86 -21.24 0.65 -18.98
N MET A 87 -20.81 -0.25 -18.10
CA MET A 87 -19.43 -0.71 -17.98
C MET A 87 -19.45 -2.15 -17.44
N TRP A 88 -18.32 -2.84 -17.56
CA TRP A 88 -18.10 -4.10 -16.86
C TRP A 88 -16.85 -4.05 -15.99
N ALA A 89 -16.80 -4.93 -15.00
CA ALA A 89 -15.59 -5.20 -14.23
C ALA A 89 -15.28 -6.69 -14.27
N GLN A 90 -14.02 -7.04 -14.54
CA GLN A 90 -13.56 -8.43 -14.51
C GLN A 90 -12.40 -8.61 -13.51
N PHE A 91 -12.50 -9.64 -12.68
CA PHE A 91 -11.57 -10.00 -11.61
C PHE A 91 -10.85 -11.28 -11.98
N LEU A 92 -9.52 -11.22 -12.13
CA LEU A 92 -8.73 -12.30 -12.70
C LEU A 92 -7.43 -12.54 -11.93
N PRO A 93 -6.92 -13.78 -11.86
CA PRO A 93 -5.53 -13.98 -11.48
C PRO A 93 -4.61 -13.37 -12.53
N ALA A 94 -3.48 -12.81 -12.11
CA ALA A 94 -2.44 -12.19 -12.93
C ALA A 94 -1.59 -13.22 -13.69
N THR A 95 -2.23 -14.18 -14.36
CA THR A 95 -1.55 -15.14 -15.23
C THR A 95 -1.20 -14.48 -16.57
N TYR A 96 -0.17 -14.99 -17.25
CA TYR A 96 0.26 -14.50 -18.56
C TYR A 96 -0.91 -14.31 -19.53
N ASN A 97 -1.75 -15.35 -19.71
CA ASN A 97 -2.89 -15.32 -20.62
C ASN A 97 -3.93 -14.26 -20.26
N ASN A 98 -4.16 -14.01 -18.97
CA ASN A 98 -5.12 -12.98 -18.53
C ASN A 98 -4.57 -11.57 -18.71
N LEU A 99 -3.25 -11.39 -18.60
CA LEU A 99 -2.56 -10.11 -18.74
C LEU A 99 -2.41 -9.67 -20.20
N ILE A 100 -2.24 -10.61 -21.14
CA ILE A 100 -2.01 -10.24 -22.55
C ILE A 100 -3.30 -10.11 -23.38
N ASN A 101 -4.38 -10.80 -23.03
CA ASN A 101 -5.54 -10.95 -23.92
C ASN A 101 -6.68 -9.95 -23.65
N LYS A 102 -6.58 -9.11 -22.62
CA LYS A 102 -7.67 -8.22 -22.19
C LYS A 102 -7.19 -6.79 -22.10
N SER A 103 -8.03 -5.86 -22.51
CA SER A 103 -7.76 -4.42 -22.48
C SER A 103 -8.93 -3.69 -21.84
N ALA A 104 -8.64 -2.71 -21.00
CA ALA A 104 -9.62 -1.86 -20.35
C ALA A 104 -8.99 -0.51 -20.02
N SER A 105 -9.80 0.54 -19.95
CA SER A 105 -9.30 1.88 -19.60
C SER A 105 -8.88 1.96 -18.13
N ARG A 106 -9.45 1.12 -17.26
CA ARG A 106 -9.07 1.04 -15.86
C ARG A 106 -8.50 -0.33 -15.52
N ILE A 107 -7.33 -0.34 -14.93
CA ILE A 107 -6.67 -1.56 -14.49
C ILE A 107 -6.25 -1.40 -13.03
N ALA A 108 -6.48 -2.40 -12.21
CA ALA A 108 -5.95 -2.52 -10.86
C ALA A 108 -5.15 -3.81 -10.71
N ILE A 109 -4.01 -3.75 -10.04
CA ILE A 109 -3.20 -4.93 -9.67
C ILE A 109 -3.01 -4.89 -8.15
N GLY A 110 -3.61 -5.84 -7.46
CA GLY A 110 -3.43 -6.02 -6.02
C GLY A 110 -2.41 -7.12 -5.72
N GLY A 111 -1.54 -6.87 -4.75
CA GLY A 111 -0.47 -7.80 -4.36
C GLY A 111 0.56 -8.07 -5.45
N LEU A 112 1.00 -7.04 -6.19
CA LEU A 112 1.97 -7.18 -7.30
C LEU A 112 3.18 -8.08 -6.98
N ASP A 113 3.77 -7.93 -5.79
CA ASP A 113 4.98 -8.66 -5.39
C ASP A 113 4.73 -10.16 -5.18
N ALA A 114 3.47 -10.58 -5.02
CA ALA A 114 3.07 -11.97 -4.87
C ALA A 114 2.61 -12.61 -6.20
N CYS A 115 2.48 -11.83 -7.27
CA CYS A 115 2.10 -12.35 -8.59
C CYS A 115 3.24 -13.19 -9.21
N ASP A 116 2.88 -14.18 -10.02
CA ASP A 116 3.86 -14.95 -10.80
C ASP A 116 4.59 -14.03 -11.80
N ARG A 117 5.92 -14.14 -11.83
CA ARG A 117 6.82 -13.36 -12.69
C ARG A 117 7.56 -14.23 -13.70
N SER A 118 7.29 -15.54 -13.74
CA SER A 118 7.97 -16.51 -14.61
C SER A 118 7.84 -16.19 -16.10
N THR A 119 6.80 -15.45 -16.48
CA THR A 119 6.44 -15.10 -17.85
C THR A 119 6.58 -13.60 -18.15
N GLY A 120 7.23 -12.85 -17.25
CA GLY A 120 7.43 -11.41 -17.36
C GLY A 120 6.89 -10.63 -16.17
N ASP A 121 7.10 -9.31 -16.18
CA ASP A 121 6.59 -8.42 -15.12
C ASP A 121 5.07 -8.18 -15.29
N PRO A 122 4.23 -8.57 -14.32
CA PRO A 122 2.78 -8.40 -14.42
C PRO A 122 2.36 -6.94 -14.61
N TYR A 123 3.07 -6.00 -14.00
CA TYR A 123 2.84 -4.57 -14.21
C TYR A 123 3.06 -4.19 -15.67
N ALA A 124 4.23 -4.51 -16.24
CA ALA A 124 4.56 -4.16 -17.61
C ALA A 124 3.57 -4.78 -18.63
N LEU A 125 3.17 -6.04 -18.41
CA LEU A 125 2.20 -6.72 -19.27
C LEU A 125 0.82 -6.02 -19.24
N ALA A 126 0.35 -5.67 -18.05
CA ALA A 126 -0.91 -4.97 -17.85
C ALA A 126 -0.88 -3.52 -18.33
N ASP A 127 0.24 -2.81 -18.18
CA ASP A 127 0.36 -1.40 -18.57
C ASP A 127 0.12 -1.22 -20.07
N ILE A 128 0.60 -2.15 -20.91
CA ILE A 128 0.34 -2.12 -22.36
C ILE A 128 -1.17 -2.17 -22.67
N ARG A 129 -1.95 -2.89 -21.86
CA ARG A 129 -3.38 -3.15 -22.10
C ARG A 129 -4.27 -1.92 -21.96
N ARG A 130 -3.79 -0.87 -21.31
CA ARG A 130 -4.53 0.38 -21.14
C ARG A 130 -4.08 1.50 -22.10
N GLN A 131 -2.96 1.32 -22.81
CA GLN A 131 -2.34 2.41 -23.57
C GLN A 131 -3.21 2.95 -24.70
N THR A 132 -4.03 2.10 -25.33
CA THR A 132 -4.97 2.49 -26.39
C THR A 132 -6.03 3.50 -25.94
N PHE A 133 -6.27 3.62 -24.63
CA PHE A 133 -7.24 4.56 -24.04
C PHE A 133 -6.63 5.93 -23.71
N GLY A 134 -5.33 6.14 -23.98
CA GLY A 134 -4.66 7.43 -23.83
C GLY A 134 -4.88 8.08 -22.45
N THR A 135 -5.34 9.33 -22.44
CA THR A 135 -5.54 10.14 -21.22
C THR A 135 -6.71 9.68 -20.36
N GLN A 136 -7.61 8.84 -20.87
CA GLN A 136 -8.69 8.23 -20.09
C GLN A 136 -8.20 7.02 -19.28
N SER A 137 -7.02 6.49 -19.61
CA SER A 137 -6.49 5.29 -18.96
C SER A 137 -6.05 5.56 -17.52
N ARG A 138 -6.23 4.59 -16.64
CA ARG A 138 -5.75 4.62 -15.25
C ARG A 138 -5.26 3.24 -14.83
N LEU A 139 -4.13 3.21 -14.11
CA LEU A 139 -3.55 2.01 -13.53
C LEU A 139 -3.32 2.21 -12.03
N LEU A 140 -3.96 1.38 -11.21
CA LEU A 140 -3.69 1.30 -9.77
C LEU A 140 -2.86 0.05 -9.49
N VAL A 141 -1.76 0.20 -8.77
CA VAL A 141 -0.92 -0.91 -8.34
C VAL A 141 -0.72 -0.79 -6.84
N GLU A 142 -1.00 -1.86 -6.11
CA GLU A 142 -0.73 -1.90 -4.67
C GLU A 142 -0.05 -3.22 -4.29
N SER A 143 0.89 -3.15 -3.36
CA SER A 143 1.50 -4.33 -2.76
C SER A 143 2.27 -3.95 -1.49
N TYR A 144 2.52 -4.94 -0.64
CA TYR A 144 3.65 -4.87 0.28
C TYR A 144 4.96 -5.23 -0.46
N PRO A 145 6.10 -4.68 -0.04
CA PRO A 145 7.41 -4.86 -0.70
C PRO A 145 8.05 -6.23 -0.37
N GLY A 146 7.44 -7.30 -0.86
CA GLY A 146 7.83 -8.69 -0.60
C GLY A 146 9.08 -9.15 -1.36
N LEU A 147 9.41 -8.52 -2.50
CA LEU A 147 10.58 -8.89 -3.31
C LEU A 147 11.91 -8.34 -2.79
N GLY A 148 11.86 -7.41 -1.82
CA GLY A 148 13.05 -6.76 -1.28
C GLY A 148 13.51 -5.56 -2.12
N GLY A 149 14.28 -4.68 -1.48
CA GLY A 149 14.71 -3.40 -2.03
C GLY A 149 16.21 -3.17 -1.99
N GLY A 150 17.01 -4.11 -1.47
CA GLY A 150 18.44 -3.91 -1.25
C GLY A 150 18.71 -2.71 -0.33
N ASP A 151 19.64 -1.83 -0.75
CA ASP A 151 20.04 -0.64 0.00
C ASP A 151 19.02 0.53 -0.01
N GLY A 152 17.90 0.38 -0.71
CA GLY A 152 16.84 1.40 -0.76
C GLY A 152 16.03 1.34 -2.05
N PRO A 153 14.94 2.12 -2.17
CA PRO A 153 14.07 2.08 -3.34
C PRO A 153 14.80 2.22 -4.67
N GLU A 154 15.85 3.04 -4.73
CA GLU A 154 16.65 3.31 -5.93
C GLU A 154 17.42 2.08 -6.45
N ALA A 155 17.72 1.11 -5.58
CA ALA A 155 18.41 -0.12 -5.96
C ALA A 155 17.45 -1.23 -6.44
N SER A 156 16.14 -1.07 -6.21
CA SER A 156 15.16 -2.09 -6.55
C SER A 156 14.83 -2.11 -8.03
N THR A 157 14.87 -3.29 -8.65
CA THR A 157 14.62 -3.49 -10.08
C THR A 157 13.26 -4.14 -10.38
N ALA A 158 12.50 -4.53 -9.35
CA ALA A 158 11.23 -5.24 -9.52
C ALA A 158 10.19 -4.87 -8.44
N GLY A 159 8.94 -5.29 -8.68
CA GLY A 159 7.85 -5.15 -7.72
C GLY A 159 7.45 -3.71 -7.44
N ILE A 160 6.70 -3.54 -6.36
CA ILE A 160 6.13 -2.26 -5.95
C ILE A 160 7.19 -1.22 -5.56
N ILE A 161 8.34 -1.67 -5.06
CA ILE A 161 9.44 -0.78 -4.69
C ILE A 161 10.00 -0.08 -5.94
N SER A 162 10.23 -0.83 -7.03
CA SER A 162 10.68 -0.25 -8.30
C SER A 162 9.68 0.77 -8.86
N LEU A 163 8.37 0.49 -8.77
CA LEU A 163 7.33 1.45 -9.16
C LEU A 163 7.33 2.69 -8.27
N TYR A 164 7.50 2.52 -6.96
CA TYR A 164 7.62 3.64 -6.03
C TYR A 164 8.90 4.45 -6.31
N ALA A 165 10.03 3.81 -6.58
CA ALA A 165 11.28 4.50 -6.93
C ALA A 165 11.10 5.38 -8.18
N ASN A 166 10.41 4.86 -9.19
CA ASN A 166 10.08 5.53 -10.45
C ASN A 166 8.79 6.38 -10.39
N SER A 167 8.56 7.06 -9.26
CA SER A 167 7.40 7.91 -9.01
C SER A 167 7.79 9.21 -8.30
N ASP A 168 6.79 10.04 -7.99
CA ASP A 168 6.96 11.22 -7.14
C ASP A 168 7.13 10.92 -5.63
N ARG A 169 7.23 9.65 -5.22
CA ARG A 169 7.69 9.17 -3.89
C ARG A 169 7.09 9.91 -2.69
N ARG A 170 5.76 9.91 -2.58
CA ARG A 170 5.03 10.55 -1.49
C ARG A 170 5.06 9.70 -0.23
N MET A 171 5.46 10.33 0.87
CA MET A 171 5.39 9.76 2.22
C MET A 171 4.53 10.63 3.11
N TRP A 172 3.90 10.02 4.11
CA TRP A 172 3.10 10.72 5.09
C TRP A 172 3.99 11.19 6.25
N TYR A 173 3.96 12.49 6.52
CA TYR A 173 4.72 13.10 7.60
C TYR A 173 3.77 13.45 8.75
N TRP A 174 4.17 13.10 9.96
CA TRP A 174 3.45 13.39 11.20
C TRP A 174 4.06 14.57 11.94
N PRO A 175 3.23 15.50 12.46
CA PRO A 175 3.71 16.49 13.42
C PRO A 175 4.00 15.82 14.76
N CYS A 176 5.18 16.07 15.31
CA CYS A 176 5.50 15.68 16.68
C CYS A 176 4.56 16.43 17.66
N PRO A 177 3.84 15.74 18.57
CA PRO A 177 2.94 16.37 19.52
C PRO A 177 3.60 17.38 20.47
N HIS A 178 4.92 17.29 20.64
CA HIS A 178 5.70 18.14 21.55
C HIS A 178 6.32 19.36 20.85
N CYS A 179 6.99 19.15 19.70
CA CYS A 179 7.73 20.23 19.02
C CYS A 179 7.12 20.69 17.70
N ASN A 180 6.01 20.08 17.26
CA ASN A 180 5.32 20.33 15.98
C ASN A 180 6.17 20.18 14.71
N ARG A 181 7.40 19.65 14.82
CA ARG A 181 8.21 19.28 13.65
C ARG A 181 7.69 18.02 13.01
N PHE A 182 7.76 17.98 11.68
CA PHE A 182 7.20 16.92 10.87
C PHE A 182 8.23 15.85 10.53
N TRP A 183 7.87 14.59 10.76
CA TRP A 183 8.74 13.45 10.53
C TRP A 183 7.95 12.26 9.99
N ALA A 184 8.62 11.47 9.17
CA ALA A 184 8.03 10.32 8.52
C ALA A 184 8.48 9.03 9.28
N PRO A 185 7.58 8.09 9.61
CA PRO A 185 7.94 6.87 10.34
C PRO A 185 8.44 5.77 9.39
N TYR A 186 9.56 6.04 8.70
CA TYR A 186 10.18 5.11 7.74
C TYR A 186 11.68 4.97 7.98
N PRO A 187 12.25 3.77 7.81
CA PRO A 187 13.63 3.47 8.18
C PRO A 187 14.68 3.94 7.14
N ILE A 188 14.25 4.33 5.93
CA ILE A 188 15.17 4.58 4.80
C ILE A 188 15.57 6.07 4.71
N ARG A 189 14.95 6.96 5.49
CA ARG A 189 15.32 8.38 5.52
C ARG A 189 16.10 8.65 6.81
N ASN A 190 17.34 9.13 6.67
CA ASN A 190 18.07 9.69 7.80
C ASN A 190 17.17 10.74 8.48
N HIS A 191 16.92 10.57 9.78
CA HIS A 191 16.05 11.39 10.63
C HIS A 191 14.52 11.10 10.53
N GLY A 192 14.10 9.83 10.54
CA GLY A 192 12.68 9.44 10.70
C GLY A 192 12.23 9.31 12.15
N LEU A 193 10.92 9.11 12.38
CA LEU A 193 10.42 8.62 13.68
C LEU A 193 10.80 7.15 13.82
N MET A 194 11.55 6.80 14.86
CA MET A 194 11.98 5.42 15.11
C MET A 194 11.15 4.78 16.21
N LEU A 195 10.83 3.50 16.06
CA LEU A 195 10.13 2.74 17.09
C LEU A 195 11.15 2.25 18.14
N GLU A 196 10.81 2.39 19.41
CA GLU A 196 11.66 2.02 20.54
C GLU A 196 10.87 1.26 21.60
N TRP A 197 11.49 0.25 22.21
CA TRP A 197 11.01 -0.47 23.41
C TRP A 197 12.20 -1.00 24.22
N PRO A 198 12.03 -1.37 25.50
CA PRO A 198 13.12 -1.93 26.30
C PRO A 198 13.60 -3.28 25.77
N ARG A 199 14.91 -3.43 25.58
CA ARG A 199 15.51 -4.70 25.11
C ARG A 199 15.37 -5.79 26.18
N GLY A 200 15.06 -7.01 25.74
CA GLY A 200 14.92 -8.16 26.62
C GLY A 200 13.63 -8.19 27.46
N ALA A 201 12.74 -7.21 27.27
CA ALA A 201 11.45 -7.14 27.95
C ALA A 201 10.52 -8.30 27.59
N LEU A 202 9.56 -8.56 28.48
CA LEU A 202 8.47 -9.51 28.25
C LEU A 202 7.49 -8.96 27.20
N PRO A 203 6.73 -9.83 26.52
CA PRO A 203 5.79 -9.40 25.47
C PRO A 203 4.84 -8.28 25.88
N ASP A 204 4.31 -8.29 27.10
CA ASP A 204 3.34 -7.30 27.56
C ASP A 204 4.03 -5.96 27.89
N GLU A 205 5.22 -6.02 28.49
CA GLU A 205 6.08 -4.84 28.71
C GLU A 205 6.46 -4.16 27.40
N ILE A 206 6.77 -4.92 26.34
CA ILE A 206 7.06 -4.37 25.01
C ILE A 206 5.84 -3.60 24.47
N ARG A 207 4.64 -4.19 24.59
CA ARG A 207 3.41 -3.56 24.08
C ARG A 207 3.13 -2.24 24.79
N ASP A 208 3.33 -2.21 26.11
CA ASP A 208 3.03 -1.05 26.95
C ASP A 208 4.10 0.04 26.83
N ALA A 209 5.37 -0.34 26.67
CA ALA A 209 6.51 0.57 26.64
C ALA A 209 6.89 1.07 25.24
N ALA A 210 6.27 0.56 24.17
CA ALA A 210 6.58 0.96 22.80
C ALA A 210 6.33 2.46 22.57
N ARG A 211 7.30 3.17 22.02
CA ARG A 211 7.23 4.62 21.74
C ARG A 211 7.83 4.92 20.37
N MET A 212 7.35 5.98 19.72
CA MET A 212 8.02 6.57 18.57
C MET A 212 8.92 7.73 19.02
N ILE A 213 10.20 7.73 18.67
CA ILE A 213 11.16 8.76 19.12
C ILE A 213 11.23 9.89 18.11
N CYS A 214 10.97 11.12 18.57
CA CYS A 214 11.15 12.31 17.76
C CYS A 214 12.64 12.64 17.56
N PRO A 215 13.15 12.70 16.32
CA PRO A 215 14.57 13.00 16.08
C PRO A 215 14.92 14.47 16.38
N CYS A 216 13.94 15.36 16.49
CA CYS A 216 14.18 16.78 16.80
C CYS A 216 14.35 17.07 18.29
N CYS A 217 13.51 16.44 19.14
CA CYS A 217 13.39 16.81 20.55
C CYS A 217 13.51 15.61 21.51
N GLY A 218 13.71 14.39 21.01
CA GLY A 218 13.81 13.18 21.83
C GLY A 218 12.50 12.74 22.50
N TRP A 219 11.38 13.42 22.22
CA TRP A 219 10.10 13.06 22.83
C TRP A 219 9.67 11.64 22.46
N ARG A 220 9.26 10.87 23.48
CA ARG A 220 8.80 9.49 23.37
C ARG A 220 7.28 9.47 23.12
N ILE A 221 6.89 9.42 21.85
CA ILE A 221 5.50 9.54 21.42
C ILE A 221 4.75 8.22 21.66
N GLU A 222 3.68 8.30 22.44
CA GLU A 222 2.74 7.20 22.73
C GLU A 222 1.74 6.94 21.59
N ASP A 223 1.18 5.72 21.53
CA ASP A 223 0.17 5.36 20.51
C ASP A 223 -1.06 6.26 20.56
N ILE A 224 -1.40 6.82 21.73
CA ILE A 224 -2.54 7.73 21.91
C ILE A 224 -2.48 8.95 20.98
N TRP A 225 -1.28 9.36 20.57
CA TRP A 225 -1.09 10.49 19.65
C TRP A 225 -1.28 10.10 18.18
N ARG A 226 -1.26 8.82 17.83
CA ARG A 226 -1.27 8.33 16.44
C ARG A 226 -2.46 8.84 15.64
N SER A 227 -3.66 8.84 16.21
CA SER A 227 -4.87 9.35 15.55
C SER A 227 -4.78 10.86 15.25
N ARG A 228 -4.28 11.65 16.20
CA ARG A 228 -4.06 13.09 16.01
C ARG A 228 -2.99 13.36 14.96
N MET A 229 -1.85 12.69 15.06
CA MET A 229 -0.77 12.81 14.08
C MET A 229 -1.22 12.40 12.68
N ASN A 230 -2.08 11.38 12.55
CA ASN A 230 -2.69 11.00 11.28
C ASN A 230 -3.66 12.06 10.75
N ALA A 231 -4.43 12.74 11.60
CA ALA A 231 -5.35 13.79 11.16
C ALA A 231 -4.60 15.07 10.72
N GLU A 232 -3.48 15.37 11.36
CA GLU A 232 -2.67 16.56 11.10
C GLU A 232 -1.49 16.30 10.12
N GLY A 233 -1.35 15.05 9.66
CA GLY A 233 -0.25 14.67 8.78
C GLY A 233 -0.40 15.21 7.36
N VAL A 234 0.71 15.18 6.61
CA VAL A 234 0.73 15.67 5.23
C VAL A 234 1.58 14.80 4.31
N TRP A 235 1.18 14.69 3.04
CA TRP A 235 1.95 14.00 2.00
C TRP A 235 3.08 14.90 1.49
N VAL A 236 4.31 14.40 1.55
CA VAL A 236 5.50 15.08 1.02
C VAL A 236 6.16 14.18 -0.03
N GLY A 237 6.26 14.67 -1.27
CA GLY A 237 6.88 13.96 -2.39
C GLY A 237 8.37 14.27 -2.58
N ALA A 238 9.00 13.54 -3.51
CA ALA A 238 10.32 13.86 -4.01
C ALA A 238 10.36 15.29 -4.59
N GLY A 239 11.44 16.02 -4.32
CA GLY A 239 11.58 17.44 -4.70
C GLY A 239 10.91 18.42 -3.74
N GLN A 240 10.14 17.92 -2.76
CA GLN A 240 9.51 18.72 -1.72
C GLN A 240 10.20 18.52 -0.37
N ARG A 241 10.07 19.53 0.49
CA ARG A 241 10.42 19.48 1.90
C ARG A 241 9.31 20.11 2.73
N ILE A 242 9.25 19.77 4.01
CA ILE A 242 8.30 20.35 4.96
C ILE A 242 9.03 21.20 5.98
N ASP A 243 8.49 22.39 6.27
CA ASP A 243 9.06 23.29 7.29
C ASP A 243 8.54 22.98 8.70
N ALA A 244 8.95 23.78 9.69
CA ALA A 244 8.50 23.65 11.09
C ALA A 244 7.01 23.90 11.30
N ARG A 245 6.36 24.57 10.35
CA ARG A 245 4.98 25.02 10.43
C ARG A 245 4.03 24.14 9.59
N GLY A 246 4.56 23.09 8.96
CA GLY A 246 3.79 22.18 8.10
C GLY A 246 3.64 22.66 6.66
N HIS A 247 4.34 23.73 6.25
CA HIS A 247 4.28 24.19 4.86
C HIS A 247 5.20 23.35 3.97
N ILE A 248 4.65 22.92 2.83
CA ILE A 248 5.39 22.21 1.81
C ILE A 248 6.11 23.22 0.93
N ILE A 249 7.43 23.11 0.88
CA ILE A 249 8.33 23.94 0.08
C ILE A 249 8.89 23.08 -1.06
N GLY A 250 8.91 23.63 -2.28
CA GLY A 250 9.41 22.94 -3.47
C GLY A 250 8.30 22.38 -4.34
N LYS A 251 8.68 21.94 -5.54
CA LYS A 251 7.74 21.33 -6.50
C LYS A 251 7.88 19.81 -6.44
N PRO A 252 6.77 19.06 -6.56
CA PRO A 252 6.86 17.61 -6.68
C PRO A 252 7.64 17.26 -7.95
N ALA A 253 8.43 16.20 -7.87
CA ALA A 253 9.14 15.68 -9.02
C ALA A 253 8.16 15.25 -10.11
N SER A 254 8.48 15.54 -11.36
CA SER A 254 7.61 15.23 -12.50
C SER A 254 7.76 13.77 -12.91
N PHE A 255 6.79 12.94 -12.53
CA PHE A 255 6.70 11.54 -12.92
C PHE A 255 5.31 11.23 -13.48
N ALA A 256 5.23 10.25 -14.39
CA ALA A 256 3.97 9.72 -14.90
C ALA A 256 3.22 8.87 -13.85
N THR A 257 3.91 8.48 -12.77
CA THR A 257 3.41 7.69 -11.66
C THR A 257 3.34 8.54 -10.39
N ALA A 258 2.17 8.54 -9.75
CA ALA A 258 2.03 9.02 -8.37
C ALA A 258 2.31 7.85 -7.43
N GLY A 259 3.34 7.95 -6.60
CA GLY A 259 3.74 6.88 -5.69
C GLY A 259 3.50 7.24 -4.24
N PHE A 260 2.94 6.30 -3.49
CA PHE A 260 2.64 6.47 -2.08
C PHE A 260 3.27 5.34 -1.27
N TRP A 261 3.86 5.69 -0.13
CA TRP A 261 4.32 4.72 0.85
C TRP A 261 3.44 4.80 2.10
N ILE A 262 2.75 3.72 2.46
CA ILE A 262 1.94 3.65 3.69
C ILE A 262 2.55 2.63 4.65
N SER A 263 3.26 3.12 5.67
CA SER A 263 3.78 2.26 6.74
C SER A 263 2.66 1.78 7.66
N GLY A 264 2.77 0.54 8.14
CA GLY A 264 1.87 -0.02 9.15
C GLY A 264 1.86 0.75 10.47
N LEU A 265 2.96 1.45 10.80
CA LEU A 265 3.01 2.36 11.95
C LEU A 265 1.91 3.42 11.90
N MET A 266 1.56 3.87 10.70
CA MET A 266 0.57 4.92 10.48
C MET A 266 -0.84 4.39 10.24
N SER A 267 -0.97 3.11 9.94
CA SER A 267 -2.26 2.53 9.61
C SER A 267 -3.17 2.49 10.84
N SER A 268 -4.34 3.13 10.72
CA SER A 268 -5.44 2.95 11.66
C SER A 268 -6.04 1.54 11.61
N GLY A 269 -5.79 0.79 10.54
CA GLY A 269 -6.22 -0.61 10.37
C GLY A 269 -5.37 -1.62 11.16
N VAL A 270 -4.20 -1.20 11.66
CA VAL A 270 -3.48 -1.94 12.71
C VAL A 270 -4.05 -1.51 14.06
N SER A 271 -5.23 -2.07 14.38
CA SER A 271 -6.02 -1.73 15.57
C SER A 271 -5.29 -1.98 16.90
N SER A 272 -4.24 -2.80 16.87
CA SER A 272 -3.47 -3.18 18.07
C SER A 272 -2.29 -2.25 18.42
N GLY A 273 -2.15 -1.11 17.71
CA GLY A 273 -1.19 -0.04 18.05
C GLY A 273 0.27 -0.33 17.74
N ILE A 274 1.11 0.70 17.94
CA ILE A 274 2.57 0.57 17.81
C ILE A 274 3.17 -0.47 18.77
N GLY A 275 2.53 -0.75 19.91
CA GLY A 275 2.94 -1.79 20.85
C GLY A 275 2.88 -3.20 20.26
N THR A 276 1.83 -3.53 19.53
CA THR A 276 1.73 -4.83 18.86
C THR A 276 2.71 -4.95 17.70
N LEU A 277 2.97 -3.84 16.99
CA LEU A 277 4.02 -3.79 15.96
C LEU A 277 5.40 -3.99 16.58
N ALA A 278 5.71 -3.33 17.70
CA ALA A 278 6.94 -3.51 18.46
C ALA A 278 7.14 -4.97 18.90
N HIS A 279 6.11 -5.58 19.49
CA HIS A 279 6.17 -6.99 19.87
C HIS A 279 6.39 -7.93 18.68
N ALA A 280 5.71 -7.68 17.56
CA ALA A 280 5.89 -8.47 16.34
C ALA A 280 7.32 -8.34 15.79
N LEU A 281 7.86 -7.11 15.78
CA LEU A 281 9.22 -6.83 15.32
C LEU A 281 10.26 -7.45 16.25
N ASP A 282 10.11 -7.32 17.57
CA ASP A 282 10.99 -7.95 18.57
C ASP A 282 11.02 -9.47 18.41
N ARG A 283 9.84 -10.11 18.32
CA ARG A 283 9.74 -11.55 18.10
C ARG A 283 10.41 -11.98 16.79
N ALA A 284 10.24 -11.20 15.73
CA ALA A 284 10.86 -11.44 14.43
C ALA A 284 12.37 -11.27 14.47
N GLY A 285 12.86 -10.20 15.12
CA GLY A 285 14.28 -9.90 15.28
C GLY A 285 15.01 -10.97 16.09
N ARG A 286 14.44 -11.46 17.20
CA ARG A 286 15.03 -12.56 17.98
C ARG A 286 15.25 -13.81 17.13
N ARG A 287 14.29 -14.16 16.27
CA ARG A 287 14.41 -15.31 15.36
C ARG A 287 15.28 -15.05 14.13
N TRP A 288 15.53 -13.79 13.79
CA TRP A 288 16.50 -13.45 12.76
C TRP A 288 17.92 -13.71 13.26
N VAL A 289 18.23 -13.25 14.47
CA VAL A 289 19.54 -13.40 15.11
C VAL A 289 19.89 -14.87 15.38
N ASP A 290 18.92 -15.70 15.74
CA ASP A 290 19.13 -17.15 15.96
C ASP A 290 19.16 -17.99 14.67
N GLY A 291 18.97 -17.37 13.49
CA GLY A 291 18.97 -18.01 12.18
C GLY A 291 17.73 -18.87 11.87
N SER A 292 16.75 -18.98 12.78
CA SER A 292 15.57 -19.84 12.63
C SER A 292 14.37 -19.16 11.97
N GLY A 293 14.43 -17.84 11.73
CA GLY A 293 13.26 -17.01 11.46
C GLY A 293 13.30 -16.14 10.21
N THR A 294 14.22 -16.36 9.26
CA THR A 294 14.37 -15.52 8.05
C THR A 294 13.05 -15.23 7.33
N GLY A 295 12.23 -16.24 7.08
CA GLY A 295 10.92 -16.05 6.43
C GLY A 295 9.95 -15.22 7.29
N MET A 296 9.92 -15.45 8.61
CA MET A 296 9.05 -14.72 9.53
C MET A 296 9.46 -13.25 9.68
N TYR A 297 10.77 -12.96 9.67
CA TYR A 297 11.28 -11.61 9.67
C TYR A 297 10.88 -10.87 8.41
N ARG A 298 11.18 -11.42 7.23
CA ARG A 298 10.81 -10.85 5.93
C ARG A 298 9.30 -10.56 5.85
N ASP A 299 8.48 -11.50 6.27
CA ASP A 299 7.01 -11.33 6.30
C ASP A 299 6.57 -10.25 7.29
N THR A 300 7.17 -10.18 8.47
CA THR A 300 6.85 -9.16 9.47
C THR A 300 7.17 -7.77 8.94
N ILE A 301 8.36 -7.57 8.38
CA ILE A 301 8.80 -6.29 7.84
C ILE A 301 7.93 -5.85 6.65
N ALA A 302 7.74 -6.72 5.66
CA ALA A 302 6.97 -6.36 4.48
C ALA A 302 5.48 -6.20 4.77
N LYS A 303 4.85 -7.21 5.38
CA LYS A 303 3.39 -7.24 5.55
C LYS A 303 2.92 -6.35 6.70
N LYS A 304 3.62 -6.32 7.85
CA LYS A 304 3.15 -5.51 8.99
C LYS A 304 3.63 -4.07 8.94
N PHE A 305 4.85 -3.81 8.45
CA PHE A 305 5.40 -2.46 8.42
C PHE A 305 5.33 -1.78 7.05
N GLY A 306 5.22 -2.56 5.96
CA GLY A 306 5.27 -2.02 4.61
C GLY A 306 6.68 -1.61 4.20
N TRP A 307 7.71 -2.18 4.82
CA TRP A 307 9.12 -1.85 4.54
C TRP A 307 9.79 -2.95 3.72
N PRO A 308 10.85 -2.66 2.94
CA PRO A 308 11.55 -3.69 2.17
C PRO A 308 11.93 -4.89 3.03
N CYS A 309 11.57 -6.09 2.60
CA CYS A 309 11.68 -7.30 3.43
C CYS A 309 13.11 -7.68 3.83
N ASP A 310 14.11 -7.10 3.17
CA ASP A 310 15.55 -7.32 3.34
C ASP A 310 16.27 -6.20 4.10
N VAL A 311 15.55 -5.21 4.63
CA VAL A 311 16.13 -4.16 5.47
C VAL A 311 16.70 -4.72 6.77
N ASP A 312 17.90 -4.29 7.13
CA ASP A 312 18.58 -4.67 8.37
C ASP A 312 17.86 -4.09 9.60
N MET A 313 17.73 -4.92 10.64
CA MET A 313 17.07 -4.58 11.90
C MET A 313 17.74 -3.39 12.59
N ASP A 314 19.06 -3.27 12.50
CA ASP A 314 19.81 -2.16 13.11
C ASP A 314 19.47 -0.80 12.49
N ARG A 315 18.80 -0.77 11.33
CA ARG A 315 18.28 0.44 10.69
C ARG A 315 16.82 0.75 11.06
N LEU A 316 16.14 -0.12 11.81
CA LEU A 316 14.69 -0.05 12.05
C LEU A 316 14.30 0.50 13.43
N VAL A 317 15.18 0.39 14.40
CA VAL A 317 14.91 0.66 15.82
C VAL A 317 15.92 1.65 16.39
N ALA A 318 15.49 2.38 17.42
CA ALA A 318 16.35 3.28 18.18
C ALA A 318 17.32 2.53 19.12
#